data_AF-A0A2D3T8B5-F1
#
_entry.id   AF-A0A2D3T8B5-F1
#
_cell.length_a   1.000
_cell.length_b   1.000
_cell.length_c   1.000
_cell.angle_alpha   90.00
_cell.angle_beta   90.00
_cell.angle_gamma   90.00
#
_symmetry.space_group_name_H-M   'P 1'
#
loop_
_entity.id
_entity.type
_entity.pdbx_description
1 polymer ?
#
loop_
_entity_poly.entity_id
_entity_poly.type
_entity_poly.pdbx_seq_one_letter_code
_entity_poly.pdbx_strand_id
1 'polypeptide(L)'
;MMVSKKKMGRPSKLTVSLEKAKAYLMGEYKTVGDVVPSVAGLACYLGISRSTAQEYAKENQEFSGTLAAIKTIQENSLINKGLTGEFNPTIVKLMLCNHGYAEKQETALTGKAGGAIKTDNKISIEFIGIPQRESAN
;
A
#
# COMPACT_ATOMS: atom_id res chain seq x y z
N MET A 1 -1.81 -15.57 -38.63
CA MET A 1 -2.31 -14.19 -38.80
C MET A 1 -3.77 -14.16 -38.39
N MET A 2 -4.12 -13.39 -37.35
CA MET A 2 -5.46 -12.96 -36.87
C MET A 2 -5.23 -12.57 -35.40
N VAL A 3 -5.65 -11.41 -34.90
CA VAL A 3 -7.05 -11.10 -34.57
C VAL A 3 -7.32 -9.57 -34.65
N SER A 4 -8.42 -9.26 -35.35
CA SER A 4 -9.40 -8.19 -35.18
C SER A 4 -9.00 -6.71 -35.13
N LYS A 5 -9.23 -6.06 -36.28
CA LYS A 5 -9.40 -4.62 -36.46
C LYS A 5 -10.65 -4.15 -35.69
N LYS A 6 -10.48 -3.57 -34.49
CA LYS A 6 -11.61 -2.99 -33.72
C LYS A 6 -12.03 -1.67 -34.37
N LYS A 7 -13.29 -1.59 -34.82
CA LYS A 7 -13.92 -0.40 -35.41
C LYS A 7 -13.70 0.82 -34.52
N MET A 8 -12.99 1.82 -35.03
CA MET A 8 -12.67 3.07 -34.34
C MET A 8 -13.91 3.99 -34.36
N GLY A 9 -14.73 3.90 -33.33
CA GLY A 9 -15.86 4.79 -33.09
C GLY A 9 -16.03 4.93 -31.58
N ARG A 10 -15.74 6.14 -31.07
CA ARG A 10 -15.54 6.50 -29.64
C ARG A 10 -14.32 5.82 -28.98
N PRO A 11 -13.32 6.59 -28.50
CA PRO A 11 -12.21 6.05 -27.72
C PRO A 11 -12.72 5.22 -26.53
N SER A 12 -12.09 4.07 -26.29
CA SER A 12 -12.43 3.27 -25.11
C SER A 12 -12.14 4.05 -23.84
N LYS A 13 -12.90 3.81 -22.76
CA LYS A 13 -12.66 4.44 -21.45
C LYS A 13 -11.20 4.23 -20.99
N LEU A 14 -10.61 3.08 -21.31
CA LEU A 14 -9.23 2.74 -21.05
C LEU A 14 -8.24 3.64 -21.82
N THR A 15 -8.48 3.89 -23.10
CA THR A 15 -7.64 4.78 -23.92
C THR A 15 -7.61 6.21 -23.37
N VAL A 16 -8.79 6.75 -23.04
CA VAL A 16 -8.89 8.09 -22.42
C VAL A 16 -8.23 8.11 -21.04
N SER A 17 -8.39 7.05 -20.26
CA SER A 17 -7.76 6.93 -18.94
C SER A 17 -6.24 6.84 -19.03
N LEU A 18 -5.70 6.20 -20.07
CA LEU A 18 -4.27 6.09 -20.30
C LEU A 18 -3.64 7.45 -20.62
N GLU A 19 -4.26 8.24 -21.49
CA GLU A 19 -3.78 9.61 -21.79
C GLU A 19 -3.74 10.47 -20.54
N LYS A 20 -4.83 10.44 -19.75
CA LYS A 20 -4.91 11.14 -18.46
C LYS A 20 -3.89 10.60 -17.44
N ALA A 21 -3.65 9.29 -17.41
CA ALA A 21 -2.66 8.71 -16.50
C ALA A 21 -1.23 9.18 -16.86
N LYS A 22 -0.92 9.31 -18.15
CA LYS A 22 0.34 9.90 -18.62
C LYS A 22 0.43 11.38 -18.26
N ALA A 23 -0.65 12.15 -18.42
CA ALA A 23 -0.68 13.56 -18.01
C ALA A 23 -0.45 13.73 -16.50
N TYR A 24 -1.12 12.90 -15.68
CA TYR A 24 -0.89 12.83 -14.24
C TYR A 24 0.58 12.53 -13.93
N LEU A 25 1.18 11.50 -14.56
CA LEU A 25 2.60 11.16 -14.41
C LEU A 25 3.53 12.33 -14.77
N MET A 26 3.23 13.08 -15.83
CA MET A 26 4.05 14.19 -16.33
C MET A 26 3.99 15.46 -15.48
N GLY A 27 3.21 15.47 -14.40
CA GLY A 27 3.23 16.54 -13.40
C GLY A 27 1.87 17.11 -13.04
N GLU A 28 0.79 16.71 -13.72
CA GLU A 28 -0.55 17.20 -13.37
C GLU A 28 -1.01 16.74 -11.99
N TYR A 29 -0.37 15.74 -11.37
CA TYR A 29 -0.59 15.44 -9.95
C TYR A 29 -0.44 16.69 -9.07
N LYS A 30 0.49 17.60 -9.42
CA LYS A 30 0.71 18.86 -8.68
C LYS A 30 -0.45 19.85 -8.84
N THR A 31 -1.07 19.89 -10.02
CA THR A 31 -2.17 20.82 -10.30
C THR A 31 -3.44 20.42 -9.56
N VAL A 32 -3.61 19.12 -9.29
CA VAL A 32 -4.70 18.60 -8.46
C VAL A 32 -4.39 18.57 -6.96
N GLY A 33 -3.25 19.14 -6.56
CA GLY A 33 -2.87 19.34 -5.16
C GLY A 33 -2.09 18.18 -4.52
N ASP A 34 -1.76 17.13 -5.27
CA ASP A 34 -0.92 16.06 -4.77
C ASP A 34 0.54 16.54 -4.67
N VAL A 35 1.17 16.29 -3.53
CA VAL A 35 2.57 16.63 -3.29
C VAL A 35 3.51 15.59 -3.91
N VAL A 36 3.06 14.34 -3.99
CA VAL A 36 3.73 13.22 -4.66
C VAL A 36 2.70 12.43 -5.47
N PRO A 37 3.05 11.90 -6.66
CA PRO A 37 2.12 11.08 -7.42
C PRO A 37 1.86 9.78 -6.67
N SER A 38 0.65 9.23 -6.79
CA SER A 38 0.30 7.95 -6.19
C SER A 38 -0.78 7.22 -6.98
N VAL A 39 -0.93 5.91 -6.77
CA VAL A 39 -2.05 5.16 -7.40
C VAL A 39 -3.40 5.65 -6.88
N ALA A 40 -3.48 6.09 -5.62
CA ALA A 40 -4.69 6.66 -5.06
C ALA A 40 -5.04 8.01 -5.73
N GLY A 41 -4.06 8.91 -5.84
CA GLY A 41 -4.21 10.20 -6.50
C GLY A 41 -4.56 10.06 -7.99
N LEU A 42 -3.92 9.12 -8.69
CA LEU A 42 -4.29 8.77 -10.06
C LEU A 42 -5.74 8.32 -10.15
N ALA A 43 -6.19 7.44 -9.26
CA ALA A 43 -7.57 6.94 -9.27
C ALA A 43 -8.59 8.08 -9.06
N CYS A 44 -8.30 9.00 -8.12
CA CYS A 44 -9.07 10.22 -7.91
C CYS A 44 -9.08 11.11 -9.16
N TYR A 45 -7.92 11.34 -9.77
CA TYR A 45 -7.75 12.15 -10.99
C TYR A 45 -8.54 11.59 -12.18
N LEU A 46 -8.59 10.26 -12.31
CA LEU A 46 -9.34 9.57 -13.35
C LEU A 46 -10.83 9.42 -13.05
N GLY A 47 -11.26 9.64 -11.80
CA GLY A 47 -12.64 9.38 -11.36
C GLY A 47 -13.00 7.90 -11.34
N ILE A 48 -12.04 7.03 -11.02
CA ILE A 48 -12.23 5.57 -10.94
C ILE A 48 -11.79 5.02 -9.58
N SER A 49 -12.15 3.77 -9.30
CA SER A 49 -11.65 3.08 -8.11
C SER A 49 -10.19 2.64 -8.29
N ARG A 50 -9.47 2.45 -7.17
CA ARG A 50 -8.11 1.88 -7.21
C ARG A 50 -8.07 0.48 -7.83
N SER A 51 -9.09 -0.35 -7.60
CA SER A 51 -9.17 -1.68 -8.19
C SER A 51 -9.33 -1.61 -9.71
N THR A 52 -10.14 -0.68 -10.22
CA THR A 52 -10.27 -0.44 -11.67
C THR A 52 -8.92 -0.03 -12.29
N ALA A 53 -8.13 0.82 -11.62
CA ALA A 53 -6.80 1.17 -12.12
C ALA A 53 -5.86 -0.06 -12.19
N GLN A 54 -5.98 -0.99 -11.24
CA GLN A 54 -5.21 -2.25 -11.27
C GLN A 54 -5.71 -3.20 -12.36
N GLU A 55 -7.01 -3.26 -12.63
CA GLU A 55 -7.57 -4.03 -13.75
C GLU A 55 -7.04 -3.49 -15.09
N TYR A 56 -7.01 -2.17 -15.25
CA TYR A 56 -6.44 -1.54 -16.45
C TYR A 56 -4.97 -1.89 -16.65
N ALA A 57 -4.19 -1.98 -15.57
CA ALA A 57 -2.80 -2.42 -15.64
C ALA A 57 -2.65 -3.90 -16.05
N LYS A 58 -3.62 -4.77 -15.74
CA LYS A 58 -3.63 -6.17 -16.21
C LYS A 58 -3.97 -6.27 -17.69
N GLU A 59 -4.87 -5.41 -18.18
CA GLU A 59 -5.35 -5.42 -19.56
C GLU A 59 -4.44 -4.67 -20.53
N ASN A 60 -3.67 -3.69 -20.05
CA ASN A 60 -2.87 -2.82 -20.91
C ASN A 60 -1.46 -2.58 -20.32
N GLN A 61 -0.45 -2.99 -21.09
CA GLN A 61 0.95 -2.90 -20.71
C GLN A 61 1.45 -1.45 -20.55
N GLU A 62 0.96 -0.51 -21.37
CA GLU A 62 1.33 0.91 -21.23
C GLU A 62 0.74 1.51 -19.94
N PHE A 63 -0.48 1.14 -19.58
CA PHE A 63 -1.10 1.55 -18.33
C PHE A 63 -0.34 0.97 -17.14
N SER A 64 0.04 -0.31 -17.21
CA SER A 64 0.91 -0.95 -16.23
C SER A 64 2.25 -0.23 -16.06
N GLY A 65 2.92 0.08 -17.18
CA GLY A 65 4.16 0.85 -17.18
C GLY A 65 3.99 2.25 -16.59
N THR A 66 2.85 2.90 -16.83
CA THR A 66 2.51 4.21 -16.25
C THR A 66 2.36 4.12 -14.72
N LEU A 67 1.69 3.07 -14.20
CA LEU A 67 1.58 2.86 -12.75
C LEU A 67 2.94 2.58 -12.11
N ALA A 68 3.79 1.79 -12.78
CA ALA A 68 5.15 1.55 -12.32
C ALA A 68 5.96 2.85 -12.28
N ALA A 69 5.90 3.66 -13.34
CA ALA A 69 6.57 4.96 -13.40
C ALA A 69 6.09 5.93 -12.31
N ILE A 70 4.78 5.96 -12.02
CA ILE A 70 4.21 6.74 -10.91
C ILE A 70 4.86 6.34 -9.58
N LYS A 71 4.97 5.03 -9.31
CA LYS A 71 5.61 4.52 -8.09
C LYS A 71 7.10 4.90 -8.04
N THR A 72 7.82 4.80 -9.15
CA THR A 72 9.23 5.18 -9.23
C THR A 72 9.45 6.67 -8.98
N ILE A 73 8.61 7.55 -9.55
CA ILE A 73 8.70 8.99 -9.28
C ILE A 73 8.34 9.31 -7.84
N GLN A 74 7.32 8.62 -7.28
CA GLN A 74 6.96 8.75 -5.88
C GLN A 74 8.14 8.37 -4.97
N GLU A 75 8.75 7.20 -5.18
CA GLU A 75 9.91 6.72 -4.42
C GLU A 75 11.06 7.73 -4.49
N ASN A 76 11.45 8.17 -5.69
CA ASN A 76 12.52 9.14 -5.88
C ASN A 76 12.23 10.47 -5.16
N SER A 77 11.00 10.97 -5.26
CA SER A 77 10.58 12.20 -4.58
C SER A 77 10.64 12.08 -3.06
N LEU A 78 10.19 10.93 -2.52
CA LEU A 78 10.22 10.66 -1.08
C LEU A 78 11.65 10.60 -0.54
N ILE A 79 12.57 9.96 -1.26
CA ILE A 79 13.99 9.91 -0.88
C ILE A 79 14.58 11.32 -0.88
N ASN A 80 14.49 12.03 -2.01
CA ASN A 80 15.14 13.34 -2.14
C ASN A 80 14.56 14.37 -1.15
N LYS A 81 13.24 14.45 -1.04
CA LYS A 81 12.58 15.44 -0.19
C LYS A 81 12.56 15.05 1.29
N GLY A 82 12.69 13.76 1.59
CA GLY A 82 13.00 13.29 2.94
C GLY A 82 14.41 13.70 3.38
N LEU A 83 15.40 13.59 2.49
CA LEU A 83 16.79 13.98 2.76
C LEU A 83 16.97 15.51 2.93
N THR A 84 16.20 16.32 2.19
CA THR A 84 16.23 17.79 2.35
C THR A 84 15.38 18.30 3.51
N GLY A 85 14.62 17.42 4.18
CA GLY A 85 13.70 17.80 5.26
C GLY A 85 12.44 18.53 4.81
N GLU A 86 12.15 18.59 3.50
CA GLU A 86 10.92 19.18 2.97
C GLU A 86 9.69 18.33 3.32
N PHE A 87 9.87 17.01 3.43
CA PHE A 87 8.81 16.08 3.81
C PHE A 87 8.91 15.64 5.26
N ASN A 88 7.75 15.36 5.86
CA ASN A 88 7.69 14.76 7.19
C ASN A 88 8.38 13.38 7.18
N PRO A 89 9.44 13.17 7.99
CA PRO A 89 10.22 11.93 7.96
C PRO A 89 9.42 10.67 8.30
N THR A 90 8.44 10.77 9.21
CA THR A 90 7.59 9.64 9.61
C THR A 90 6.70 9.19 8.46
N ILE A 91 6.11 10.14 7.72
CA ILE A 91 5.29 9.84 6.54
C ILE A 91 6.16 9.26 5.43
N VAL A 92 7.33 9.85 5.18
CA VAL A 92 8.28 9.35 4.17
C VAL A 92 8.66 7.90 4.45
N LYS A 93 9.05 7.58 5.69
CA LYS A 93 9.40 6.22 6.10
C LYS A 93 8.25 5.24 5.86
N LEU A 94 7.03 5.58 6.29
CA LEU A 94 5.85 4.75 6.06
C LEU A 94 5.59 4.50 4.56
N MET A 95 5.74 5.53 3.73
CA MET A 95 5.55 5.38 2.29
C MET A 95 6.66 4.57 1.62
N LEU A 96 7.92 4.74 2.05
CA LEU A 96 9.05 3.95 1.57
C LEU A 96 8.91 2.46 1.92
N CYS A 97 8.24 2.10 3.02
CA CYS A 97 7.90 0.70 3.28
C CYS A 97 7.06 0.05 2.19
N ASN A 98 6.18 0.81 1.51
CA ASN A 98 5.42 0.32 0.36
C ASN A 98 6.27 0.12 -0.90
N HIS A 99 7.50 0.66 -0.92
CA HIS A 99 8.49 0.49 -1.98
C HIS A 99 9.56 -0.57 -1.63
N GLY A 100 9.35 -1.33 -0.55
CA GLY A 100 10.23 -2.44 -0.17
C GLY A 100 11.36 -2.07 0.78
N TYR A 101 11.44 -0.81 1.24
CA TYR A 101 12.36 -0.43 2.29
C TYR A 101 11.87 -0.97 3.64
N ALA A 102 12.76 -1.62 4.38
CA ALA A 102 12.46 -2.07 5.72
C ALA A 102 13.48 -1.50 6.69
N GLU A 103 13.02 -1.06 7.85
CA GLU A 103 13.91 -0.81 8.96
C GLU A 103 14.22 -2.14 9.64
N LYS A 104 15.51 -2.44 9.79
CA LYS A 104 15.96 -3.60 10.54
C LYS A 104 16.34 -3.14 11.95
N GLN A 105 15.67 -3.69 12.95
CA GLN A 105 16.02 -3.48 14.36
C GLN A 105 16.51 -4.79 14.95
N GLU A 106 17.70 -4.75 15.55
CA GLU A 106 18.22 -5.85 16.37
C GLU A 106 17.97 -5.51 17.84
N THR A 107 17.29 -6.39 18.56
CA THR A 107 16.94 -6.17 19.97
C THR A 107 17.45 -7.34 20.79
N ALA A 108 18.39 -7.06 21.70
CA ALA A 108 18.80 -8.02 22.72
C ALA A 108 17.71 -8.08 23.81
N LEU A 109 17.10 -9.25 23.98
CA LEU A 109 16.13 -9.50 25.03
C LEU A 109 16.85 -10.15 26.22
N THR A 110 16.92 -9.44 27.34
CA THR A 110 17.53 -9.93 28.58
C THR A 110 16.55 -9.85 29.74
N GLY A 111 16.65 -10.78 30.68
CA GLY A 111 15.94 -10.73 31.95
C GLY A 111 16.47 -9.62 32.88
N LYS A 112 15.91 -9.56 34.09
CA LYS A 112 16.33 -8.57 35.11
C LYS A 112 17.84 -8.61 35.32
N ALA A 113 18.47 -7.43 35.32
CA ALA A 113 19.92 -7.27 35.46
C ALA A 113 20.78 -8.00 34.40
N GLY A 114 20.27 -8.16 33.18
CA GLY A 114 21.00 -8.80 32.08
C GLY A 114 21.01 -10.34 32.16
N GLY A 115 20.28 -10.93 33.11
CA GLY A 115 20.21 -12.37 33.30
C GLY A 115 19.25 -13.07 32.33
N ALA A 116 19.02 -14.37 32.54
CA ALA A 116 18.05 -15.14 31.78
C ALA A 116 16.62 -14.58 31.92
N ILE A 117 15.86 -14.60 30.84
CA ILE A 117 14.41 -14.30 30.87
C ILE A 117 13.74 -15.42 31.68
N LYS A 118 13.06 -15.04 32.76
CA LYS A 118 12.28 -15.98 33.58
C LYS A 118 10.86 -16.03 33.07
N THR A 119 10.36 -17.23 32.79
CA THR A 119 8.96 -17.48 32.43
C THR A 119 8.30 -18.25 33.57
N ASP A 120 7.32 -17.64 34.23
CA ASP A 120 6.49 -18.32 35.22
C ASP A 120 5.35 -19.04 34.51
N ASN A 121 5.55 -20.31 34.16
CA ASN A 121 4.54 -21.15 33.52
C ASN A 121 3.47 -21.59 34.55
N LYS A 122 2.61 -20.65 34.98
CA LYS A 122 1.46 -20.94 35.84
C LYS A 122 0.25 -21.30 34.98
N ILE A 123 -0.29 -22.49 35.20
CA ILE A 123 -1.59 -22.89 34.64
C ILE A 123 -2.65 -22.51 35.67
N SER A 124 -3.62 -21.69 35.27
CA SER A 124 -4.81 -21.39 36.07
C SER A 124 -6.01 -22.06 35.43
N ILE A 125 -6.74 -22.87 36.20
CA ILE A 125 -8.00 -23.51 35.78
C ILE A 125 -9.12 -22.84 36.57
N GLU A 126 -10.07 -22.24 35.88
CA GLU A 126 -11.27 -21.65 36.47
C GLU A 126 -12.47 -22.55 36.13
N PHE A 127 -13.11 -23.12 37.16
CA PHE A 127 -14.35 -23.89 36.98
C PHE A 127 -15.55 -22.96 37.15
N ILE A 128 -16.33 -22.78 36.08
CA ILE A 128 -17.57 -22.00 36.11
C ILE A 128 -18.75 -22.95 36.35
N GLY A 129 -19.34 -22.89 37.55
CA GLY A 129 -20.55 -23.61 37.94
C GLY A 129 -20.33 -24.70 38.99
N ILE A 130 -21.23 -24.79 39.98
CA ILE A 130 -21.28 -25.88 40.96
C ILE A 130 -22.22 -26.97 40.40
N PRO A 131 -21.79 -28.24 40.28
CA PRO A 131 -22.74 -29.30 39.95
C PRO A 131 -23.76 -29.43 41.10
N GLN A 132 -25.02 -29.11 40.82
CA GLN A 132 -26.14 -29.39 41.73
C GLN A 132 -26.22 -30.91 41.90
N ARG A 133 -26.11 -31.40 43.14
CA ARG A 133 -26.42 -32.82 43.44
C ARG A 133 -27.92 -33.01 43.26
N GLU A 134 -28.33 -33.81 42.29
CA GLU A 134 -29.66 -34.42 42.32
C GLU A 134 -29.76 -35.27 43.59
N SER A 135 -30.62 -34.86 44.51
CA SER A 135 -31.05 -35.67 45.64
C SER A 135 -31.83 -36.87 45.10
N ALA A 136 -31.28 -38.07 45.25
CA ALA A 136 -31.99 -39.32 45.01
C ALA A 136 -33.19 -39.43 45.96
N ASN A 137 -34.38 -39.66 45.39
CA ASN A 137 -35.57 -40.15 46.12
C ASN A 137 -35.40 -41.64 46.46
#